data_AF-U2T7D5-F1
#
_entry.id   AF-U2T7D5-F1
#
_cell.length_a   1.000
_cell.length_b   1.000
_cell.length_c   1.000
_cell.angle_alpha   90.00
_cell.angle_beta   90.00
_cell.angle_gamma   90.00
#
_symmetry.space_group_name_H-M   'P 1'
#
loop_
_entity.id
_entity.type
_entity.pdbx_description
1 polymer ?
#
loop_
_entity_poly.entity_id
_entity_poly.type
_entity_poly.pdbx_seq_one_letter_code
_entity_poly.pdbx_strand_id
1 'polypeptide(L)'
;MTAAAAIERVAHDIHRRGLTHGRTGNLAVRDGDRVLVTPTGVSLGEVRADALSVVDASGRHLAGPRPTKEAFLHVAMLRVRPEANAVVHTHSVHSAALSCLDGLDPERPLPPLTAYYGMRVGSLRLLPYAAPGDPAATAAVEDAARASHALLLRNHGPVVAG
;
A
#
# COMPACT_ATOMS: atom_id res chain seq x y z
N MET A 1 0.25 -1.91 22.68
CA MET A 1 -0.78 -1.95 21.60
C MET A 1 -0.31 -2.98 20.58
N THR A 2 -1.18 -3.91 20.17
CA THR A 2 -0.82 -4.96 19.20
C THR A 2 -0.79 -4.42 17.76
N ALA A 3 -0.10 -5.12 16.85
CA ALA A 3 -0.04 -4.77 15.44
C ALA A 3 -1.46 -4.73 14.81
N ALA A 4 -2.30 -5.70 15.16
CA ALA A 4 -3.70 -5.76 14.73
C ALA A 4 -4.53 -4.55 15.19
N ALA A 5 -4.41 -4.15 16.46
CA ALA A 5 -5.11 -2.97 16.99
C ALA A 5 -4.58 -1.66 16.38
N ALA A 6 -3.31 -1.62 15.96
CA ALA A 6 -2.77 -0.49 15.22
C ALA A 6 -3.38 -0.39 13.80
N ILE A 7 -3.47 -1.50 13.07
CA ILE A 7 -4.13 -1.54 11.75
C ILE A 7 -5.57 -1.04 11.83
N GLU A 8 -6.37 -1.56 12.77
CA GLU A 8 -7.77 -1.15 12.90
C GLU A 8 -7.90 0.36 13.12
N ARG A 9 -7.16 0.91 14.09
CA ARG A 9 -7.19 2.35 14.37
C ARG A 9 -6.78 3.19 13.15
N VAL A 10 -5.70 2.81 12.47
CA VAL A 10 -5.16 3.57 11.32
C VAL A 10 -6.09 3.46 10.11
N ALA A 11 -6.64 2.27 9.85
CA ALA A 11 -7.64 2.08 8.79
C ALA A 11 -8.86 3.00 9.00
N HIS A 12 -9.39 3.03 10.23
CA HIS A 12 -10.51 3.91 10.57
C HIS A 12 -10.15 5.40 10.41
N ASP A 13 -8.94 5.80 10.77
CA ASP A 13 -8.48 7.18 10.62
C ASP A 13 -8.31 7.60 9.15
N ILE A 14 -7.72 6.74 8.32
CA ILE A 14 -7.62 6.94 6.87
C ILE A 14 -9.00 7.10 6.24
N HIS A 15 -9.95 6.23 6.63
CA HIS A 15 -11.33 6.30 6.15
C HIS A 15 -12.03 7.59 6.58
N ARG A 16 -11.99 7.95 7.87
CA ARG A 16 -12.62 9.20 8.37
C ARG A 16 -12.07 10.45 7.70
N ARG A 17 -10.78 10.45 7.31
CA ARG A 17 -10.13 11.56 6.61
C ARG A 17 -10.42 11.60 5.11
N GLY A 18 -11.22 10.67 4.58
CA GLY A 18 -11.59 10.62 3.16
C GLY A 18 -10.42 10.27 2.23
N LEU A 19 -9.36 9.64 2.76
CA LEU A 19 -8.20 9.26 1.96
C LEU A 19 -8.45 8.00 1.13
N THR A 20 -9.54 7.28 1.38
CA THR A 20 -10.03 6.21 0.51
C THR A 20 -11.54 6.05 0.71
N HIS A 21 -12.24 5.55 -0.30
CA HIS A 21 -13.69 5.40 -0.29
C HIS A 21 -14.08 3.95 -0.59
N GLY A 22 -15.28 3.55 -0.14
CA GLY A 22 -15.79 2.21 -0.37
C GLY A 22 -14.81 1.14 0.14
N ARG A 23 -14.31 0.31 -0.77
CA ARG A 23 -13.50 -0.91 -0.50
C ARG A 23 -12.15 -0.90 -1.23
N THR A 24 -11.63 0.27 -1.60
CA THR A 24 -10.46 0.43 -2.48
C THR A 24 -9.15 0.75 -1.75
N GLY A 25 -9.10 0.67 -0.42
CA GLY A 25 -7.85 0.84 0.34
C GLY A 25 -7.52 -0.41 1.13
N ASN A 26 -6.23 -0.65 1.36
CA ASN A 26 -5.78 -1.79 2.16
C ASN A 26 -4.45 -1.51 2.84
N LEU A 27 -4.27 -2.14 4.01
CA LEU A 27 -3.13 -1.95 4.89
C LEU A 27 -2.50 -3.30 5.18
N ALA A 28 -1.20 -3.27 5.44
CA ALA A 28 -0.46 -4.40 5.97
C ALA A 28 0.52 -3.97 7.06
N VAL A 29 0.83 -4.89 7.98
CA VAL A 29 1.84 -4.72 9.02
C VAL A 29 2.56 -6.04 9.27
N ARG A 30 3.87 -5.98 9.51
CA ARG A 30 4.66 -7.13 9.97
C ARG A 30 4.22 -7.53 11.38
N ASP A 31 4.17 -8.84 11.61
CA ASP A 31 3.89 -9.46 12.90
C ASP A 31 4.76 -10.72 13.03
N GLY A 32 5.99 -10.53 13.54
CA GLY A 32 7.05 -11.54 13.49
C GLY A 32 7.40 -11.94 12.06
N ASP A 33 7.36 -13.24 11.77
CA ASP A 33 7.64 -13.80 10.44
C ASP A 33 6.43 -13.75 9.48
N ARG A 34 5.33 -13.14 9.92
CA ARG A 34 4.06 -13.05 9.18
C ARG A 34 3.75 -11.59 8.87
N VAL A 35 2.77 -11.40 7.99
CA VAL A 35 2.20 -10.10 7.67
C VAL A 35 0.69 -10.18 7.90
N LEU A 36 0.17 -9.26 8.70
CA LEU A 36 -1.27 -9.05 8.83
C LEU A 36 -1.70 -8.09 7.73
N VAL A 37 -2.78 -8.41 7.02
CA VAL A 37 -3.28 -7.64 5.88
C VAL A 37 -4.79 -7.47 6.04
N THR A 38 -5.33 -6.31 5.65
CA THR A 38 -6.79 -6.11 5.60
C THR A 38 -7.44 -7.08 4.60
N PRO A 39 -8.60 -7.68 4.96
CA PRO A 39 -9.29 -8.63 4.10
C PRO A 39 -9.87 -7.99 2.83
N THR A 40 -10.16 -8.82 1.82
CA THR A 40 -10.82 -8.37 0.61
C THR A 40 -12.25 -7.92 0.87
N GLY A 41 -12.70 -6.87 0.18
CA GLY A 41 -14.11 -6.44 0.19
C GLY A 41 -14.56 -5.73 1.48
N VAL A 42 -13.65 -5.42 2.39
CA VAL A 42 -13.95 -4.69 3.64
C VAL A 42 -13.59 -3.21 3.47
N SER A 43 -14.48 -2.32 3.91
CA SER A 43 -14.14 -0.90 3.95
C SER A 43 -13.11 -0.64 5.04
N LEU A 44 -12.19 0.29 4.81
CA LEU A 44 -11.24 0.67 5.87
C LEU A 44 -11.93 1.20 7.13
N GLY A 45 -13.17 1.70 7.05
CA GLY A 45 -13.95 2.11 8.23
C GLY A 45 -14.58 0.96 9.04
N GLU A 46 -14.46 -0.28 8.56
CA GLU A 46 -15.08 -1.48 9.15
C GLU A 46 -14.05 -2.59 9.47
N VAL A 47 -12.76 -2.27 9.36
CA VAL A 47 -11.68 -3.22 9.67
C VAL A 47 -11.69 -3.55 11.15
N ARG A 48 -11.59 -4.84 11.49
CA ARG A 48 -11.48 -5.28 12.89
C ARG A 48 -10.16 -5.99 13.12
N ALA A 49 -9.52 -5.72 14.25
CA ALA A 49 -8.26 -6.35 14.63
C ALA A 49 -8.35 -7.88 14.73
N ASP A 50 -9.52 -8.43 15.08
CA ASP A 50 -9.77 -9.87 15.18
C ASP A 50 -10.20 -10.51 13.84
N ALA A 51 -10.30 -9.73 12.76
CA ALA A 51 -10.73 -10.19 11.44
C ALA A 51 -9.72 -9.82 10.33
N LEU A 52 -8.42 -9.83 10.65
CA LEU A 52 -7.35 -9.61 9.69
C LEU A 52 -6.93 -10.90 8.99
N SER A 53 -6.54 -10.79 7.73
CA SER A 53 -5.89 -11.87 7.00
C SER A 53 -4.45 -12.00 7.43
N VAL A 54 -3.93 -13.22 7.49
CA VAL A 54 -2.54 -13.51 7.81
C VAL A 54 -1.88 -14.13 6.60
N VAL A 55 -0.77 -13.55 6.13
CA VAL A 55 0.03 -14.07 5.02
C VAL A 55 1.48 -14.29 5.45
N ASP A 56 2.18 -15.21 4.80
CA ASP A 56 3.63 -15.34 4.95
C ASP A 56 4.40 -14.32 4.08
N ALA A 57 5.73 -14.29 4.21
CA ALA A 57 6.60 -13.41 3.43
C ALA A 57 6.58 -13.67 1.91
N SER A 58 5.96 -14.75 1.44
CA SER A 58 5.72 -15.01 0.01
C SER A 58 4.36 -14.47 -0.46
N GLY A 59 3.49 -14.05 0.47
CA GLY A 59 2.11 -13.63 0.19
C GLY A 59 1.10 -14.78 0.19
N ARG A 60 1.51 -15.98 0.59
CA ARG A 60 0.59 -17.11 0.74
C ARG A 60 -0.27 -16.91 1.98
N HIS A 61 -1.57 -17.10 1.79
CA HIS A 61 -2.56 -17.00 2.87
C HIS A 61 -2.41 -18.14 3.87
N LEU A 62 -2.29 -17.79 5.15
CA LEU A 62 -2.08 -18.72 6.26
C LEU A 62 -3.34 -18.90 7.14
N ALA A 63 -4.03 -17.80 7.45
CA ALA A 63 -5.16 -17.80 8.38
C ALA A 63 -6.03 -16.55 8.24
N GLY A 64 -7.24 -16.62 8.80
CA GLY A 64 -8.20 -15.52 8.79
C GLY A 64 -9.04 -15.47 7.51
N PRO A 65 -9.79 -14.37 7.30
CA PRO A 65 -10.53 -14.14 6.07
C PRO A 65 -9.60 -13.98 4.86
N ARG A 66 -10.15 -14.12 3.65
CA ARG A 66 -9.37 -13.98 2.41
C ARG A 66 -8.71 -12.59 2.30
N PRO A 67 -7.40 -12.49 2.01
CA PRO A 67 -6.70 -11.21 1.90
C PRO A 67 -7.18 -10.42 0.68
N THR A 68 -6.94 -9.11 0.70
CA THR A 68 -7.06 -8.27 -0.51
C THR A 68 -6.31 -8.89 -1.69
N LYS A 69 -6.82 -8.70 -2.92
CA LYS A 69 -6.13 -9.11 -4.16
C LYS A 69 -4.78 -8.43 -4.32
N GLU A 70 -4.54 -7.36 -3.57
CA GLU A 70 -3.36 -6.52 -3.63
C GLU A 70 -2.33 -6.84 -2.55
N ALA A 71 -2.50 -7.95 -1.83
CA ALA A 71 -1.56 -8.37 -0.79
C ALA A 71 -0.13 -8.52 -1.31
N PHE A 72 0.03 -8.85 -2.61
CA PHE A 72 1.34 -8.93 -3.25
C PHE A 72 2.09 -7.58 -3.23
N LEU A 73 1.40 -6.44 -3.35
CA LEU A 73 2.02 -5.10 -3.25
C LEU A 73 2.68 -4.91 -1.88
N HIS A 74 1.92 -5.23 -0.82
CA HIS A 74 2.38 -5.10 0.56
C HIS A 74 3.59 -5.98 0.84
N VAL A 75 3.50 -7.26 0.45
CA VAL A 75 4.56 -8.22 0.69
C VAL A 75 5.81 -7.88 -0.13
N ALA A 76 5.65 -7.45 -1.39
CA ALA A 76 6.76 -6.99 -2.23
C ALA A 76 7.50 -5.81 -1.60
N MET A 77 6.77 -4.76 -1.20
CA MET A 77 7.31 -3.58 -0.52
C MET A 77 8.06 -3.99 0.76
N LEU A 78 7.43 -4.76 1.65
CA LEU A 78 8.04 -5.18 2.91
C LEU A 78 9.29 -6.05 2.66
N ARG A 79 9.26 -6.96 1.69
CA ARG A 79 10.36 -7.89 1.41
C ARG A 79 11.66 -7.17 1.05
N VAL A 80 11.57 -6.12 0.22
CA VAL A 80 12.76 -5.36 -0.20
C VAL A 80 13.11 -4.20 0.72
N ARG A 81 12.20 -3.84 1.63
CA ARG A 81 12.38 -2.80 2.66
C ARG A 81 12.28 -3.41 4.06
N PRO A 82 13.32 -4.13 4.55
CA PRO A 82 13.30 -4.79 5.85
C PRO A 82 13.15 -3.81 7.03
N GLU A 83 13.48 -2.54 6.84
CA GLU A 83 13.28 -1.46 7.83
C GLU A 83 11.82 -0.99 7.94
N ALA A 84 11.00 -1.25 6.91
CA ALA A 84 9.58 -0.92 6.93
C ALA A 84 8.78 -2.01 7.67
N ASN A 85 7.84 -1.56 8.50
CA ASN A 85 7.00 -2.43 9.30
C ASN A 85 5.56 -2.44 8.81
N ALA A 86 5.12 -1.43 8.08
CA ALA A 86 3.78 -1.32 7.55
C ALA A 86 3.77 -0.81 6.11
N VAL A 87 2.68 -1.12 5.41
CA VAL A 87 2.40 -0.61 4.08
C VAL A 87 0.96 -0.13 4.03
N VAL A 88 0.75 1.04 3.44
CA VAL A 88 -0.54 1.67 3.25
C VAL A 88 -0.76 1.87 1.76
N HIS A 89 -1.86 1.32 1.25
CA HIS A 89 -2.35 1.57 -0.09
C HIS A 89 -3.74 2.22 -0.02
N THR A 90 -3.93 3.28 -0.79
CA THR A 90 -5.18 4.03 -0.85
C THR A 90 -5.50 4.46 -2.27
N HIS A 91 -6.75 4.85 -2.52
CA HIS A 91 -7.15 5.58 -3.71
C HIS A 91 -7.44 7.03 -3.32
N SER A 92 -6.48 7.69 -2.68
CA SER A 92 -6.64 9.08 -2.27
C SER A 92 -6.82 9.97 -3.50
N VAL A 93 -7.83 10.83 -3.49
CA VAL A 93 -8.36 11.49 -4.70
C VAL A 93 -7.27 12.19 -5.51
N HIS A 94 -6.43 13.01 -4.86
CA HIS A 94 -5.39 13.77 -5.56
C HIS A 94 -4.25 12.89 -6.10
N SER A 95 -3.85 11.85 -5.36
CA SER A 95 -2.81 10.93 -5.83
C SER A 95 -3.32 10.03 -6.94
N ALA A 96 -4.56 9.54 -6.83
CA ALA A 96 -5.21 8.80 -7.91
C ALA A 96 -5.37 9.66 -9.17
N ALA A 97 -5.82 10.92 -9.02
CA ALA A 97 -5.92 11.86 -10.14
C ALA A 97 -4.56 12.11 -10.81
N LEU A 98 -3.50 12.36 -10.03
CA LEU A 98 -2.14 12.48 -10.55
C LEU A 98 -1.75 11.22 -11.34
N SER A 99 -2.03 10.03 -10.81
CA SER A 99 -1.67 8.76 -11.47
C SER A 99 -2.36 8.53 -12.81
N CYS A 100 -3.43 9.26 -13.11
CA CYS A 100 -4.17 9.20 -14.36
C CYS A 100 -3.65 10.18 -15.43
N LEU A 101 -2.78 11.12 -15.08
CA LEU A 101 -2.27 12.11 -16.03
C LEU A 101 -1.30 11.48 -17.04
N ASP A 102 -1.36 12.00 -18.26
CA ASP A 102 -0.40 11.69 -19.33
C ASP A 102 0.86 12.55 -19.21
N GLY A 103 1.94 12.09 -19.85
CA GLY A 103 3.21 12.84 -19.93
C GLY A 103 4.01 12.94 -18.63
N LEU A 104 3.64 12.19 -17.59
CA LEU A 104 4.42 12.13 -16.36
C LEU A 104 5.75 11.41 -16.57
N ASP A 105 6.81 11.95 -15.98
CA ASP A 105 8.12 11.29 -15.84
C ASP A 105 7.98 10.10 -14.87
N PRO A 106 8.21 8.85 -15.30
CA PRO A 106 8.10 7.68 -14.42
C PRO A 106 9.05 7.71 -13.21
N GLU A 107 10.19 8.39 -13.34
CA GLU A 107 11.19 8.47 -12.29
C GLU A 107 10.87 9.59 -11.28
N ARG A 108 10.10 10.60 -11.71
CA ARG A 108 9.77 11.77 -10.90
C ARG A 108 8.44 12.39 -11.34
N PRO A 109 7.30 11.71 -11.10
CA PRO A 109 5.99 12.14 -11.57
C PRO A 109 5.50 13.42 -10.86
N LEU A 110 6.11 13.75 -9.71
CA LEU A 110 5.85 14.98 -8.99
C LEU A 110 7.20 15.65 -8.63
N PRO A 111 7.43 16.91 -9.00
CA PRO A 111 8.60 17.65 -8.52
C PRO A 111 8.48 17.92 -7.00
N PRO A 112 9.59 18.23 -6.32
CA PRO A 112 9.55 18.61 -4.90
C PRO A 112 8.92 20.00 -4.73
N LEU A 113 7.58 20.05 -4.71
CA LEU A 113 6.81 21.29 -4.62
C LEU A 113 6.85 21.93 -3.22
N THR A 114 7.10 21.14 -2.18
CA THR A 114 7.14 21.59 -0.79
C THR A 114 8.24 20.87 0.00
N ALA A 115 8.71 21.48 1.09
CA ALA A 115 9.74 20.89 1.95
C ALA A 115 9.34 19.50 2.48
N TYR A 116 8.08 19.31 2.88
CA TYR A 116 7.61 18.03 3.40
C TYR A 116 7.64 16.90 2.35
N TYR A 117 7.43 17.23 1.07
CA TYR A 117 7.64 16.25 0.01
C TYR A 117 9.10 15.78 0.02
N GLY A 118 10.06 16.70 -0.02
CA GLY A 118 11.49 16.36 0.00
C GLY A 118 11.91 15.59 1.26
N MET A 119 11.37 15.92 2.43
CA MET A 119 11.75 15.31 3.71
C MET A 119 11.08 13.96 4.00
N ARG A 120 9.84 13.74 3.55
CA ARG A 120 9.01 12.59 3.96
C ARG A 120 8.67 11.63 2.82
N VAL A 121 8.66 12.12 1.59
CA VAL A 121 8.47 11.29 0.39
C VAL A 121 9.82 11.11 -0.30
N GLY A 122 10.54 12.20 -0.56
CA GLY A 122 11.81 12.18 -1.27
C GLY A 122 11.61 11.71 -2.71
N SER A 123 11.89 10.43 -2.95
CA SER A 123 11.71 9.79 -4.25
C SER A 123 10.29 9.26 -4.40
N LEU A 124 9.70 9.39 -5.59
CA LEU A 124 8.40 8.79 -5.93
C LEU A 124 8.52 8.19 -7.33
N ARG A 125 8.27 6.89 -7.46
CA ARG A 125 8.30 6.20 -8.77
C ARG A 125 6.87 5.95 -9.24
N LEU A 126 6.60 6.22 -10.52
CA LEU A 126 5.34 5.86 -11.17
C LEU A 126 5.51 4.54 -11.91
N LEU A 127 4.78 3.51 -11.48
CA LEU A 127 4.79 2.20 -12.12
C LEU A 127 3.79 2.16 -13.28
N PRO A 128 4.08 1.42 -14.36
CA PRO A 128 3.12 1.15 -15.43
C PRO A 128 1.82 0.54 -14.89
N TYR A 129 0.75 0.68 -15.67
CA TYR A 129 -0.52 0.04 -15.34
C TYR A 129 -0.37 -1.48 -15.38
N ALA A 130 -0.90 -2.12 -14.35
CA ALA A 130 -1.12 -3.56 -14.29
C ALA A 130 -2.54 -3.82 -13.79
N ALA A 131 -3.15 -4.91 -14.23
CA ALA A 131 -4.48 -5.28 -13.75
C ALA A 131 -4.44 -5.54 -12.22
N PRO A 132 -5.45 -5.14 -11.45
CA PRO A 132 -5.49 -5.39 -10.02
C PRO A 132 -5.35 -6.88 -9.68
N GLY A 133 -4.33 -7.23 -8.90
CA GLY A 133 -4.02 -8.60 -8.52
C GLY A 133 -3.13 -9.36 -9.52
N ASP A 134 -2.57 -8.70 -10.53
CA ASP A 134 -1.61 -9.30 -11.46
C ASP A 134 -0.25 -9.54 -10.78
N PRO A 135 0.15 -10.81 -10.55
CA PRO A 135 1.42 -11.13 -9.90
C PRO A 135 2.63 -10.69 -10.74
N ALA A 136 2.49 -10.49 -12.05
CA ALA A 136 3.59 -10.03 -12.91
C ALA A 136 4.10 -8.64 -12.51
N ALA A 137 3.27 -7.83 -11.84
CA ALA A 137 3.67 -6.53 -11.32
C ALA A 137 4.64 -6.62 -10.11
N THR A 138 4.76 -7.78 -9.46
CA THR A 138 5.57 -7.96 -8.24
C THR A 138 7.02 -7.52 -8.45
N ALA A 139 7.66 -7.96 -9.54
CA ALA A 139 9.06 -7.64 -9.80
C ALA A 139 9.29 -6.13 -10.00
N ALA A 140 8.36 -5.46 -10.71
CA ALA A 140 8.43 -4.01 -10.92
C ALA A 140 8.21 -3.23 -9.61
N VAL A 141 7.30 -3.71 -8.75
CA VAL A 141 7.08 -3.14 -7.41
C VAL A 141 8.32 -3.29 -6.56
N GLU A 142 8.93 -4.47 -6.51
CA GLU A 142 10.16 -4.70 -5.76
C GLU A 142 11.33 -3.83 -6.22
N ASP A 143 11.55 -3.72 -7.53
CA ASP A 143 12.61 -2.88 -8.09
C ASP A 143 12.43 -1.41 -7.69
N ALA A 144 11.23 -0.87 -7.92
CA ALA A 144 10.93 0.51 -7.57
C ALA A 144 10.98 0.74 -6.04
N ALA A 145 10.54 -0.23 -5.24
CA ALA A 145 10.50 -0.16 -3.79
C ALA A 145 11.90 -0.16 -3.13
N ARG A 146 12.92 -0.71 -3.79
CA ARG A 146 14.31 -0.59 -3.34
C ARG A 146 14.78 0.86 -3.37
N ALA A 147 14.37 1.61 -4.40
CA ALA A 147 14.75 3.00 -4.61
C ALA A 147 13.86 4.00 -3.85
N SER A 148 12.60 3.65 -3.57
CA SER A 148 11.67 4.53 -2.85
C SER A 148 10.71 3.76 -1.94
N HIS A 149 10.40 4.30 -0.76
CA HIS A 149 9.32 3.79 0.09
C HIS A 149 7.93 4.23 -0.37
N ALA A 150 7.83 5.15 -1.33
CA ALA A 150 6.57 5.65 -1.87
C ALA A 150 6.50 5.41 -3.40
N LEU A 151 5.47 4.70 -3.83
CA LEU A 151 5.20 4.42 -5.24
C LEU A 151 3.83 4.99 -5.63
N LEU A 152 3.71 5.40 -6.89
CA LEU A 152 2.45 5.75 -7.53
C LEU A 152 2.15 4.69 -8.59
N LEU A 153 0.96 4.13 -8.58
CA LEU A 153 0.53 3.14 -9.55
C LEU A 153 -0.32 3.84 -10.63
N ARG A 154 0.08 3.73 -11.90
CA ARG A 154 -0.61 4.37 -13.03
C ARG A 154 -2.10 3.98 -13.05
N ASN A 155 -2.96 4.99 -13.21
CA ASN A 155 -4.42 4.85 -13.23
C ASN A 155 -5.02 4.18 -11.98
N HIS A 156 -4.41 4.38 -10.81
CA HIS A 156 -4.75 3.59 -9.63
C HIS A 156 -4.63 4.38 -8.32
N GLY A 157 -3.42 4.57 -7.79
CA GLY A 157 -3.21 5.23 -6.51
C GLY A 157 -1.85 4.98 -5.89
N PRO A 158 -1.55 5.58 -4.71
CA PRO A 158 -0.26 5.42 -4.05
C PRO A 158 -0.17 4.14 -3.21
N VAL A 159 1.03 3.61 -3.09
CA VAL A 159 1.42 2.61 -2.08
C VAL A 159 2.67 3.10 -1.36
N VAL A 160 2.63 3.11 -0.02
CA VAL A 160 3.69 3.72 0.81
C VAL A 160 4.06 2.77 1.94
N ALA A 161 5.36 2.52 2.12
CA ALA A 161 5.94 1.72 3.19
C ALA A 161 6.58 2.62 4.27
N GLY A 162 6.58 2.15 5.53
CA GLY A 162 7.25 2.82 6.66
C GLY A 162 7.12 2.10 7.99
#